data_AF-A0A9W4ESI1-F1
#
_entry.id   AF-A0A9W4ESI1-F1
#
_cell.length_a   1.000
_cell.length_b   1.000
_cell.length_c   1.000
_cell.angle_alpha   90.00
_cell.angle_beta   90.00
_cell.angle_gamma   90.00
#
_symmetry.space_group_name_H-M   'P 1'
#
loop_
_entity.id
_entity.type
_entity.pdbx_description
1 polymer ?
#
loop_
_entity_poly.entity_id
_entity_poly.type
_entity_poly.pdbx_seq_one_letter_code
_entity_poly.pdbx_strand_id
1 'polypeptide(L)'
;MNIKVIEDSVQAVRLAEEQGVLGIYLDNKVHVRHQLLEELLNEEGKLEVVERDDSVFPLQVEFTKNNFTYLSLYTLQEFKNIFGGNIDECITTK
;
A
#
# COMPACT_ATOMS: atom_id res chain seq x y z
N MET A 1 5.89 -27.89 -14.10
CA MET A 1 5.18 -27.21 -13.00
C MET A 1 4.27 -28.23 -12.34
N ASN A 2 4.35 -28.40 -11.03
CA ASN A 2 3.59 -29.41 -10.27
C ASN A 2 2.38 -28.74 -9.62
N ILE A 3 1.20 -29.39 -9.66
CA ILE A 3 -0.02 -28.86 -9.05
C ILE A 3 0.17 -28.53 -7.56
N LYS A 4 0.96 -29.33 -6.83
CA LYS A 4 1.26 -29.08 -5.42
C LYS A 4 1.95 -27.72 -5.22
N VAL A 5 2.86 -27.35 -6.10
CA VAL A 5 3.56 -26.04 -6.02
C VAL A 5 2.57 -24.89 -6.25
N ILE A 6 1.58 -25.08 -7.11
CA ILE A 6 0.51 -24.11 -7.34
C ILE A 6 -0.38 -24.02 -6.08
N GLU A 7 -0.78 -25.15 -5.50
CA GLU A 7 -1.58 -25.20 -4.28
C GLU A 7 -0.87 -24.52 -3.10
N ASP A 8 0.41 -24.81 -2.89
CA ASP A 8 1.23 -24.18 -1.85
C ASP A 8 1.33 -22.65 -2.06
N SER A 9 1.46 -22.21 -3.31
CA SER A 9 1.48 -20.77 -3.65
C SER A 9 0.13 -20.10 -3.36
N VAL A 10 -0.99 -20.76 -3.67
CA VAL A 10 -2.33 -20.26 -3.37
C VAL A 10 -2.54 -20.12 -1.86
N GLN A 11 -2.08 -21.08 -1.05
CA GLN A 11 -2.14 -20.96 0.40
C GLN A 11 -1.28 -19.80 0.91
N ALA A 12 -0.09 -19.61 0.36
CA ALA A 12 0.78 -18.49 0.73
C ALA A 12 0.12 -17.12 0.43
N VAL A 13 -0.56 -16.99 -0.72
CA VAL A 13 -1.31 -15.77 -1.08
C VAL A 13 -2.47 -15.53 -0.10
N ARG A 14 -3.22 -16.57 0.28
CA ARG A 14 -4.30 -16.44 1.26
C ARG A 14 -3.80 -15.98 2.62
N LEU A 15 -2.69 -16.56 3.08
CA LEU A 15 -2.05 -16.13 4.33
C LEU A 15 -1.60 -14.68 4.26
N ALA A 16 -1.04 -14.24 3.11
CA ALA A 16 -0.67 -12.85 2.92
C ALA A 16 -1.89 -11.91 2.96
N GLU A 17 -3.02 -12.32 2.37
CA GLU A 17 -4.28 -11.57 2.42
C GLU A 17 -4.80 -11.40 3.85
N GLU A 18 -4.69 -12.45 4.68
CA GLU A 18 -5.01 -12.38 6.11
C GLU A 18 -4.13 -11.38 6.87
N GLN A 19 -2.88 -11.19 6.43
CA GLN A 19 -1.96 -10.17 6.97
C GLN A 19 -2.20 -8.77 6.38
N GLY A 20 -3.17 -8.60 5.47
CA GLY A 20 -3.50 -7.31 4.88
C GLY A 20 -2.83 -7.03 3.52
N VAL A 21 -2.18 -8.00 2.90
CA VAL A 21 -1.67 -7.89 1.52
C VAL A 21 -2.77 -8.24 0.53
N LEU A 22 -3.28 -7.24 -0.18
CA LEU A 22 -4.40 -7.39 -1.13
C LEU A 22 -3.95 -7.84 -2.52
N GLY A 23 -2.69 -7.59 -2.88
CA GLY A 23 -2.14 -7.99 -4.17
C GLY A 23 -0.69 -7.55 -4.36
N ILE A 24 0.00 -8.23 -5.28
CA ILE A 24 1.37 -7.91 -5.68
C ILE A 24 1.35 -7.64 -7.18
N TYR A 25 1.88 -6.50 -7.58
CA TYR A 25 2.04 -6.08 -8.96
C TYR A 25 3.50 -6.22 -9.40
N LEU A 26 3.79 -5.78 -10.63
CA LEU A 26 5.16 -5.69 -11.14
C LEU A 26 6.04 -4.81 -10.23
N ASP A 27 7.35 -5.04 -10.29
CA ASP A 27 8.36 -4.24 -9.61
C ASP A 27 8.20 -4.17 -8.08
N ASN A 28 7.78 -5.27 -7.46
CA ASN A 28 7.58 -5.39 -5.99
C ASN A 28 6.61 -4.35 -5.40
N LYS A 29 5.68 -3.84 -6.21
CA LYS A 29 4.57 -3.02 -5.70
C LYS A 29 3.53 -3.91 -5.04
N VAL A 30 3.19 -3.63 -3.79
CA VAL A 30 2.28 -4.43 -2.98
C VAL A 30 1.11 -3.57 -2.55
N HIS A 31 -0.11 -3.92 -2.96
CA HIS A 31 -1.31 -3.29 -2.44
C HIS A 31 -1.61 -3.86 -1.05
N VAL A 32 -1.71 -2.98 -0.07
CA VAL A 32 -1.98 -3.34 1.33
C VAL A 32 -3.21 -2.61 1.87
N ARG A 33 -3.83 -3.17 2.91
CA ARG A 33 -4.84 -2.47 3.70
C ARG A 33 -4.23 -1.30 4.47
N HIS A 34 -5.05 -0.30 4.83
CA HIS A 34 -4.61 0.86 5.59
C HIS A 34 -3.90 0.48 6.89
N GLN A 35 -4.44 -0.48 7.64
CA GLN A 35 -3.87 -0.92 8.92
C GLN A 35 -2.43 -1.41 8.77
N LEU A 36 -2.17 -2.26 7.77
CA LEU A 36 -0.82 -2.76 7.51
C LEU A 36 0.11 -1.63 7.06
N LEU A 37 -0.38 -0.70 6.22
CA LEU A 37 0.45 0.44 5.80
C LEU A 37 0.85 1.29 7.02
N GLU A 38 -0.10 1.65 7.88
CA GLU A 38 0.15 2.43 9.10
C GLU A 38 1.14 1.74 10.06
N GLU A 39 1.04 0.42 10.21
CA GLU A 39 2.02 -0.36 10.98
C GLU A 39 3.43 -0.24 10.37
N LEU A 40 3.54 -0.36 9.05
CA LEU A 40 4.81 -0.23 8.33
C LEU A 40 5.41 1.18 8.39
N LEU A 41 4.61 2.23 8.58
CA LEU A 41 5.12 3.60 8.73
C LEU A 41 5.91 3.84 10.01
N ASN A 42 5.88 2.90 10.97
CA ASN A 42 6.75 2.94 12.14
C ASN A 42 8.20 2.56 11.81
N GLU A 43 8.44 2.02 10.62
CA GLU A 43 9.75 1.68 10.11
C GLU A 43 10.40 2.86 9.37
N GLU A 44 11.73 2.98 9.45
CA GLU A 44 12.44 3.93 8.59
C GLU A 44 12.34 3.50 7.12
N GLY A 45 11.93 4.44 6.27
CA GLY A 45 11.73 4.25 4.84
C GLY A 45 11.30 5.54 4.14
N LYS A 46 10.97 5.43 2.85
CA LYS A 46 10.55 6.59 2.04
C LYS A 46 9.02 6.60 1.90
N LEU A 47 8.39 7.68 2.30
CA LEU A 47 6.95 7.91 2.13
C LEU A 47 6.71 8.90 0.98
N GLU A 48 5.80 8.56 0.08
CA GLU A 48 5.31 9.45 -0.98
C GLU A 48 3.78 9.42 -1.00
N VAL A 49 3.16 10.57 -1.28
CA VAL A 49 1.72 10.68 -1.53
C VAL A 49 1.53 11.11 -2.98
N VAL A 50 0.79 10.30 -3.73
CA VAL A 50 0.58 10.45 -5.17
C VAL A 50 -0.89 10.73 -5.42
N GLU A 51 -1.18 11.81 -6.15
CA GLU A 51 -2.52 12.10 -6.63
C GLU A 51 -2.91 11.17 -7.79
N ARG A 52 -4.19 10.79 -7.81
CA ARG A 52 -4.79 9.92 -8.81
C ARG A 52 -5.98 10.62 -9.45
N ASP A 53 -6.16 10.37 -10.73
CA ASP A 53 -7.37 10.74 -11.47
C ASP A 53 -8.51 9.74 -11.12
N ASP A 54 -8.93 9.75 -9.86
CA ASP A 54 -10.01 8.93 -9.32
C ASP A 54 -10.84 9.76 -8.34
N SER A 55 -12.16 9.80 -8.54
CA SER A 55 -13.05 10.65 -7.73
C SER A 55 -13.36 10.08 -6.35
N VAL A 56 -13.16 8.78 -6.14
CA VAL A 56 -13.45 8.09 -4.88
C VAL A 56 -12.18 7.97 -4.06
N PHE A 57 -11.10 7.49 -4.68
CA PHE A 57 -9.79 7.30 -4.05
C PHE A 57 -8.70 8.14 -4.75
N PRO A 58 -8.75 9.48 -4.60
CA PRO A 58 -7.84 10.39 -5.29
C PRO A 58 -6.41 10.34 -4.77
N LEU A 59 -6.14 9.66 -3.65
CA LEU A 59 -4.81 9.62 -3.04
C LEU A 59 -4.28 8.19 -2.97
N GLN A 60 -3.00 8.03 -3.31
CA GLN A 60 -2.23 6.82 -3.09
C GLN A 60 -1.03 7.13 -2.23
N VAL A 61 -0.95 6.46 -1.08
CA VAL A 61 0.20 6.57 -0.19
C VAL A 61 1.11 5.40 -0.48
N GLU A 62 2.37 5.69 -0.81
CA GLU A 62 3.40 4.71 -1.11
C GLU A 62 4.49 4.77 -0.03
N PHE A 63 4.71 3.66 0.68
CA PHE A 63 5.84 3.47 1.57
C PHE A 63 6.84 2.53 0.92
N THR A 64 8.08 2.96 0.73
CA THR A 64 9.13 2.18 0.08
C THR A 64 10.26 1.84 1.06
N LYS A 65 10.56 0.55 1.17
CA LYS A 65 11.66 -0.02 1.97
C LYS A 65 12.20 -1.27 1.29
N ASN A 66 13.53 -1.43 1.26
CA ASN A 66 14.20 -2.62 0.72
C ASN A 66 13.74 -3.03 -0.70
N ASN A 67 13.53 -2.05 -1.60
CA ASN A 67 13.01 -2.26 -2.97
C ASN A 67 11.59 -2.84 -3.06
N PHE A 68 10.82 -2.79 -1.98
CA PHE A 68 9.38 -3.01 -1.98
C PHE A 68 8.67 -1.68 -1.80
N THR A 69 7.58 -1.48 -2.53
CA THR A 69 6.70 -0.33 -2.38
C THR A 69 5.33 -0.83 -1.97
N TYR A 70 4.95 -0.52 -0.73
CA TYR A 70 3.64 -0.82 -0.17
C TYR A 70 2.73 0.35 -0.42
N LEU A 71 1.61 0.13 -1.11
CA LEU A 71 0.66 1.17 -1.45
C LEU A 71 -0.70 0.91 -0.83
N SER A 72 -1.38 1.98 -0.44
CA SER A 72 -2.81 1.94 -0.13
C SER A 72 -3.51 3.19 -0.65
N LEU A 73 -4.79 3.02 -0.99
CA LEU A 73 -5.61 4.05 -1.62
C LEU A 73 -6.53 4.70 -0.59
N TYR A 74 -6.63 6.02 -0.60
CA TYR A 74 -7.36 6.77 0.40
C TYR A 74 -8.36 7.72 -0.24
N THR A 75 -9.54 7.81 0.36
CA THR A 75 -10.39 9.00 0.22
C THR A 75 -9.70 10.19 0.89
N LEU A 76 -10.07 11.42 0.51
CA LEU A 76 -9.55 12.64 1.16
C LEU A 76 -9.84 12.65 2.67
N GLN A 77 -11.01 12.12 3.07
CA GLN A 77 -11.43 12.08 4.48
C GLN A 77 -10.62 11.07 5.29
N GLU A 78 -10.40 9.86 4.76
CA GLU A 78 -9.57 8.85 5.44
C GLU A 78 -8.13 9.35 5.60
N PHE A 79 -7.56 9.91 4.54
CA PHE A 79 -6.21 10.47 4.60
C PHE A 79 -6.08 11.54 5.67
N LYS A 80 -7.01 12.51 5.71
CA LYS A 80 -7.02 13.57 6.72
C LYS A 80 -7.14 13.02 8.14
N ASN A 81 -7.94 11.98 8.34
CA ASN A 81 -8.15 11.38 9.67
C ASN A 81 -6.89 10.66 10.18
N ILE A 82 -6.14 10.00 9.29
CA ILE A 82 -4.98 9.18 9.65
C ILE A 82 -3.71 10.02 9.74
N PHE A 83 -3.46 10.87 8.75
CA PHE A 83 -2.22 11.63 8.63
C PHE A 83 -2.28 13.03 9.24
N GLY A 84 -3.48 13.49 9.65
CA GLY A 84 -3.66 14.74 10.42
C GLY A 84 -3.25 16.04 9.69
N GLY A 85 -2.83 15.95 8.43
CA GLY A 85 -2.26 17.06 7.66
C GLY A 85 -3.23 17.67 6.64
N ASN A 86 -2.85 18.85 6.14
CA ASN A 86 -3.43 19.37 4.91
C ASN A 86 -2.79 18.64 3.73
N ILE A 87 -3.60 18.11 2.80
CA ILE A 87 -3.13 17.24 1.71
C ILE A 87 -2.04 17.93 0.88
N ASP A 88 -2.19 19.24 0.68
CA ASP A 88 -1.23 20.11 -0.04
C ASP A 88 0.18 20.10 0.57
N GLU A 89 0.31 19.86 1.88
CA GLU A 89 1.61 19.81 2.58
C GLU A 89 2.27 18.43 2.49
N CYS A 90 1.49 17.38 2.20
CA CYS A 90 1.94 15.99 2.15
C CYS A 90 2.24 15.51 0.73
N ILE A 91 1.69 16.17 -0.30
CA ILE A 91 1.98 15.84 -1.69
C ILE A 91 3.40 16.29 -2.03
N THR A 92 4.26 15.33 -2.33
CA THR A 92 5.59 15.63 -2.87
C THR A 92 5.43 16.00 -4.34
N THR A 93 5.31 17.30 -4.63
CA THR A 93 5.33 17.82 -6.00
C THR A 93 6.73 17.58 -6.57
N LYS A 94 6.85 16.76 -7.62
CA LYS A 94 8.08 16.64 -8.41
C LYS A 94 8.21 17.81 -9.37
#